data_AF-A0AAJ1SXF2-F1
#
_entry.id   AF-A0AAJ1SXF2-F1
#
_cell.length_a   1.000
_cell.length_b   1.000
_cell.length_c   1.000
_cell.angle_alpha   90.00
_cell.angle_beta   90.00
_cell.angle_gamma   90.00
#
_symmetry.space_group_name_H-M   'P 1'
#
loop_
_entity.id
_entity.type
_entity.pdbx_description
1 polymer ?
#
loop_
_entity_poly.entity_id
_entity_poly.type
_entity_poly.pdbx_seq_one_letter_code
_entity_poly.pdbx_strand_id
1 'polypeptide(L)' 'MKKTVISEKIQGKPLVLHSDNGSPMKAATFQVLLEKLGIKNSYSRPRVSNDTPYSEAMFRTLKYRPEFPFSLLMKDL' A
#
# COMPACT_ATOMS: atom_id res chain seq x y z
N MET A 1 10.53 7.92 8.36
CA MET A 1 9.35 8.80 8.53
C MET A 1 9.62 10.24 8.13
N LYS A 2 10.37 11.06 8.91
CA LYS A 2 10.56 12.49 8.60
C LYS A 2 11.07 12.78 7.18
N LYS A 3 12.13 12.09 6.73
CA LYS A 3 12.68 12.24 5.37
C LYS A 3 11.64 11.98 4.28
N THR A 4 10.91 10.87 4.38
CA THR A 4 9.87 10.46 3.41
C THR A 4 8.71 11.46 3.36
N VAL A 5 8.25 11.96 4.52
CA VAL A 5 7.17 12.97 4.56
C VAL A 5 7.56 14.26 3.83
N ILE A 6 8.84 14.65 3.91
CA ILE A 6 9.38 15.81 3.20
C ILE A 6 9.49 15.52 1.70
N SER A 7 10.03 14.36 1.30
CA SER A 7 10.20 14.01 -0.12
C SER A 7 8.86 13.92 -0.86
N GLU A 8 7.85 13.33 -0.22
CA GLU A 8 6.51 13.20 -0.78
C GLU A 8 5.67 14.48 -0.66
N LYS A 9 6.21 15.55 -0.04
CA LYS A 9 5.52 16.85 0.15
C LYS A 9 4.16 16.72 0.86
N ILE A 10 4.09 15.85 1.86
CA ILE A 10 2.87 15.56 2.64
C ILE A 10 2.96 16.04 4.10
N GLN A 11 3.85 17.00 4.37
CA GLN A 11 4.01 17.60 5.69
C GLN A 11 2.67 18.14 6.21
N GLY A 12 2.39 17.92 7.50
CA GLY A 12 1.14 18.38 8.14
C GLY A 12 -0.10 17.53 7.81
N LYS A 13 -0.01 16.56 6.89
CA LYS A 13 -1.12 15.62 6.63
C LYS A 13 -1.09 14.45 7.61
N PRO A 14 -2.25 13.96 8.08
CA PRO A 14 -2.31 12.75 8.88
C PRO A 14 -1.81 11.58 8.04
N LEU A 15 -0.91 10.78 8.60
CA LEU A 15 -0.45 9.55 7.97
C LEU A 15 -1.47 8.45 8.30
N VAL A 16 -2.08 7.90 7.24
CA VAL A 16 -3.06 6.83 7.35
C VAL A 16 -2.56 5.65 6.53
N LEU A 17 -2.44 4.49 7.17
CA LEU A 17 -2.23 3.22 6.50
C LEU A 17 -3.60 2.56 6.27
N HIS A 18 -3.99 2.41 5.01
CA HIS A 18 -5.16 1.62 4.65
C HIS A 18 -4.73 0.18 4.34
N SER A 19 -5.44 -0.80 4.89
CA SER A 19 -5.11 -2.22 4.76
C SER A 19 -6.38 -3.06 4.64
N ASP A 20 -6.23 -4.32 4.24
CA ASP A 20 -7.34 -5.26 4.29
C ASP A 20 -7.81 -5.54 5.73
N ASN A 21 -8.95 -6.21 5.84
CA ASN A 21 -9.55 -6.54 7.13
C ASN A 21 -8.95 -7.83 7.76
N GLY A 22 -7.79 -8.27 7.29
CA GLY A 22 -7.14 -9.53 7.65
C GLY A 22 -6.52 -9.54 9.04
N SER A 23 -6.47 -10.72 9.66
CA SER A 23 -5.92 -10.90 11.01
C SER A 23 -4.49 -10.37 11.19
N PRO A 24 -3.54 -10.53 10.23
CA PRO A 24 -2.20 -9.97 10.37
C PRO A 24 -2.19 -8.44 10.50
N MET A 25 -3.02 -7.74 9.71
CA MET A 25 -3.12 -6.28 9.72
C MET A 25 -3.81 -5.74 10.98
N LYS A 26 -4.45 -6.62 11.76
CA LYS A 26 -5.06 -6.33 13.06
C LYS A 26 -4.25 -6.80 14.26
N ALA A 27 -3.11 -7.45 14.05
CA ALA A 27 -2.29 -7.97 15.13
C ALA A 27 -1.86 -6.84 16.08
N ALA A 28 -1.92 -7.09 17.39
CA ALA A 28 -1.63 -6.09 18.41
C ALA A 28 -0.22 -5.49 18.27
N THR A 29 0.78 -6.33 17.96
CA THR A 29 2.17 -5.88 17.72
C THR A 29 2.27 -4.91 16.56
N PHE A 30 1.49 -5.13 15.50
CA PHE A 30 1.43 -4.25 14.34
C PHE A 30 0.74 -2.91 14.67
N GLN A 31 -0.37 -2.94 15.41
CA GLN A 31 -1.04 -1.71 15.89
C GLN A 31 -0.09 -0.85 16.74
N VAL A 32 0.59 -1.47 17.70
CA VAL A 32 1.56 -0.78 18.58
C VAL A 32 2.71 -0.16 17.78
N LEU A 33 3.17 -0.83 16.70
CA LEU A 33 4.18 -0.26 15.82
C LEU A 33 3.67 1.02 15.13
N LEU A 34 2.45 1.00 14.59
CA LEU A 34 1.88 2.14 13.90
C LEU A 34 1.62 3.32 14.83
N GLU A 35 1.14 3.05 16.04
CA GLU A 35 1.00 4.06 17.10
C GLU A 35 2.34 4.71 17.43
N LYS A 36 3.40 3.91 17.64
CA LYS A 36 4.77 4.42 17.86
C LYS A 36 5.27 5.28 16.71
N LEU A 37 4.83 5.01 15.48
CA LEU A 37 5.17 5.78 14.29
C LEU A 37 4.24 6.98 14.03
N GLY A 38 3.18 7.15 14.83
CA GLY A 38 2.17 8.19 14.64
C GLY A 38 1.31 7.99 13.39
N ILE A 39 1.10 6.74 12.96
CA ILE A 39 0.30 6.37 11.79
C ILE A 39 -1.06 5.85 12.25
N LYS A 40 -2.14 6.38 11.66
CA LYS A 40 -3.50 5.88 11.89
C LYS A 40 -3.78 4.69 10.99
N ASN A 41 -4.54 3.72 11.49
CA ASN A 41 -5.02 2.60 10.69
C ASN A 41 -6.40 2.85 10.09
N SER A 42 -6.60 2.30 8.89
CA SER A 42 -7.87 2.25 8.17
C SER A 42 -8.00 0.86 7.53
N TYR A 43 -9.21 0.31 7.52
CA TYR A 43 -9.45 -1.05 7.02
C TYR A 43 -10.50 -1.05 5.91
N SER A 44 -10.36 -1.98 4.97
CA SER A 44 -11.40 -2.28 3.98
C SER A 44 -12.71 -2.71 4.67
N ARG A 45 -13.85 -2.35 4.06
CA ARG A 45 -15.16 -2.70 4.57
C ARG A 45 -15.36 -4.22 4.49
N PRO A 46 -16.10 -4.82 5.45
CA PRO A 46 -16.43 -6.24 5.39
C PRO A 46 -17.13 -6.58 4.07
N ARG A 47 -16.64 -7.63 3.40
CA ARG A 47 -17.24 -8.20 2.17
C ARG A 47 -17.23 -7.26 0.95
N VAL A 48 -16.34 -6.26 0.92
CA VAL A 48 -16.12 -5.41 -0.27
C VAL A 48 -14.72 -5.64 -0.80
N SER A 49 -14.59 -6.34 -1.92
CA SER A 49 -13.28 -6.67 -2.49
C SER A 49 -12.57 -5.45 -3.07
N ASN A 50 -13.30 -4.54 -3.72
CA ASN A 50 -12.73 -3.41 -4.43
C ASN A 50 -12.40 -2.19 -3.54
N ASP A 51 -12.11 -2.40 -2.26
CA ASP A 51 -11.77 -1.32 -1.32
C ASP A 51 -10.27 -0.94 -1.35
N THR A 52 -9.43 -1.72 -2.04
CA THR A 52 -7.98 -1.48 -2.21
C THR A 52 -7.55 -1.40 -3.69
N PRO A 53 -8.23 -0.60 -4.54
CA PRO A 53 -8.11 -0.69 -6.00
C PRO A 53 -6.68 -0.45 -6.53
N TYR A 54 -5.91 0.41 -5.86
CA TYR A 54 -4.53 0.70 -6.25
C TYR A 54 -3.62 -0.53 -6.07
N SER A 55 -3.66 -1.15 -4.89
CA SER A 55 -2.86 -2.33 -4.56
C SER A 55 -3.26 -3.53 -5.41
N GLU A 56 -4.56 -3.74 -5.63
CA GLU A 56 -5.07 -4.82 -6.48
C GLU A 56 -4.64 -4.68 -7.95
N ALA A 57 -4.70 -3.46 -8.50
CA ALA A 57 -4.25 -3.21 -9.87
C ALA A 57 -2.74 -3.49 -10.04
N MET A 58 -1.93 -3.09 -9.05
CA MET A 58 -0.50 -3.39 -9.04
C MET A 58 -0.25 -4.91 -9.00
N PHE A 59 -0.86 -5.63 -8.05
CA PHE A 59 -0.68 -7.08 -7.95
C PHE A 59 -1.19 -7.84 -9.17
N ARG A 60 -2.32 -7.41 -9.76
CA ARG A 60 -2.83 -7.98 -11.01
C ARG A 60 -1.83 -7.82 -12.15
N THR A 61 -1.20 -6.64 -12.24
CA THR A 61 -0.16 -6.39 -13.25
C THR A 61 1.01 -7.35 -13.05
N LEU A 62 1.55 -7.43 -11.85
CA LEU A 62 2.67 -8.33 -11.53
C LEU A 62 2.33 -9.82 -11.75
N LYS A 63 1.08 -10.23 -11.48
CA LYS A 63 0.65 -11.62 -11.65
C LYS A 63 0.51 -12.03 -13.12
N TYR A 64 0.01 -11.14 -13.97
CA TYR A 64 -0.38 -11.49 -15.35
C TYR A 64 0.49 -10.86 -16.43
N ARG A 65 1.46 -10.00 -16.08
CA ARG A 65 2.43 -9.38 -16.99
C ARG A 65 3.85 -9.68 -16.50
N PRO A 66 4.37 -10.90 -16.70
CA PRO A 66 5.72 -11.27 -16.25
C PRO A 66 6.82 -10.39 -16.90
N GLU A 67 6.56 -9.89 -18.11
CA GLU A 67 7.46 -8.96 -18.82
C GLU A 67 7.41 -7.51 -18.29
N PHE A 68 6.57 -7.20 -17.30
CA PHE A 68 6.55 -5.89 -16.66
C PHE A 68 7.79 -5.72 -15.77
N PRO A 69 8.46 -4.55 -15.78
CA PRO A 69 8.13 -3.31 -16.49
C PRO A 69 8.76 -3.19 -17.90
N PHE A 70 9.50 -4.20 -18.35
CA PHE A 70 10.39 -4.14 -19.52
C PHE A 70 9.71 -4.30 -20.88
N SER A 71 8.37 -4.46 -20.93
CA SER A 71 7.61 -4.73 -22.15
C SER A 71 7.62 -3.61 -23.22
N LEU A 72 8.48 -2.59 -23.08
CA LEU A 72 8.64 -1.51 -24.06
C LEU A 72 10.02 -1.46 -24.72
N LEU A 73 11.00 -2.30 -24.35
CA LEU A 73 12.40 -2.14 -24.76
C LEU A 73 13.07 -3.40 -25.36
N MET A 74 12.29 -4.40 -25.75
CA MET A 74 12.74 -5.60 -26.47
C MET A 74 11.94 -5.77 -27.77
N LYS A 75 11.85 -4.70 -28.58
CA LYS A 75 11.33 -4.78 -29.96
C LYS A 75 12.25 -4.19 -31.04
N ASP A 76 13.37 -3.59 -30.64
CA ASP A 76 14.34 -2.98 -31.56
C ASP A 76 15.77 -3.55 -31.39
N LEU A 77 15.90 -4.84 -31.06
CA LEU A 77 17.11 -5.62 -31.31
C LEU A 77 16.80 -6.82 -32.21
#